data_AF-A0A935APN2-F1
#
_entry.id   AF-A0A935APN2-F1
#
_cell.length_a   1.000
_cell.length_b   1.000
_cell.length_c   1.000
_cell.angle_alpha   90.00
_cell.angle_beta   90.00
_cell.angle_gamma   90.00
#
_symmetry.space_group_name_H-M   'P 1'
#
loop_
_entity.id
_entity.type
_entity.pdbx_description
1 polymer ?
#
loop_
_entity_poly.entity_id
_entity_poly.type
_entity_poly.pdbx_seq_one_letter_code
_entity_poly.pdbx_strand_id
1 'polypeptide(L)'
;MGITALWHRHPGVRSGEQLTLGERLADRVRNGMGSWPFVATFIGLMIVWAVANTVFHVGSGGGRSGFDPYPYILLNLALSMMAGLQGAILLIAAKRADQVSSELAVHTYSNTESLRTLIEYNNGLTERIAALTEEIARLNHAVASTPTGAVGPAPDQSPAD
;
A
#
# COMPACT_ATOMS: atom_id res chain seq x y z
N MET A 1 7.96 2.32 16.58
CA MET A 1 6.90 2.88 15.72
C MET A 1 7.17 2.39 14.29
N GLY A 2 6.82 1.13 14.03
CA GLY A 2 7.13 0.48 12.75
C GLY A 2 6.00 0.73 11.76
N ILE A 3 6.33 1.24 10.58
CA ILE A 3 5.41 1.30 9.44
C ILE A 3 5.18 -0.15 8.99
N THR A 4 4.25 -0.86 9.61
CA THR A 4 3.75 -2.11 9.07
C THR A 4 2.95 -1.77 7.83
N ALA A 5 3.62 -1.87 6.69
CA ALA A 5 3.10 -2.27 5.40
C ALA A 5 1.63 -2.72 5.37
N LEU A 6 0.67 -1.78 5.35
CA LEU A 6 -0.76 -2.09 5.34
C LEU A 6 -1.26 -2.62 3.98
N TRP A 7 -0.41 -2.60 2.95
CA TRP A 7 -0.75 -3.09 1.60
C TRP A 7 -1.14 -4.57 1.58
N HIS A 8 -0.72 -5.37 2.56
CA HIS A 8 -1.10 -6.79 2.70
C HIS A 8 -2.60 -6.97 2.97
N ARG A 9 -3.29 -5.91 3.42
CA ARG A 9 -4.74 -5.90 3.67
C ARG A 9 -5.51 -5.14 2.58
N HIS A 10 -4.82 -4.63 1.56
CA HIS A 10 -5.47 -3.85 0.51
C HIS A 10 -6.20 -4.80 -0.46
N PRO A 11 -7.50 -4.62 -0.70
CA PRO A 11 -8.30 -5.55 -1.53
C PRO A 11 -7.83 -5.63 -2.98
N GLY A 12 -7.10 -4.62 -3.44
CA GLY A 12 -6.51 -4.56 -4.78
C GLY A 12 -5.13 -5.19 -4.96
N VAL A 13 -4.51 -5.72 -3.89
CA VAL A 13 -3.16 -6.29 -3.95
C VAL A 13 -3.21 -7.78 -3.65
N ARG A 14 -2.67 -8.61 -4.54
CA ARG A 14 -2.61 -10.07 -4.36
C ARG A 14 -1.83 -10.42 -3.09
N SER A 15 -2.51 -11.04 -2.12
CA SER A 15 -1.96 -11.39 -0.80
C SER A 15 -2.34 -12.83 -0.40
N GLY A 16 -1.49 -13.50 0.38
CA GLY A 16 -1.77 -14.85 0.90
C GLY A 16 -1.55 -16.00 -0.10
N GLU A 17 -2.58 -16.80 -0.33
CA GLU A 17 -2.56 -18.02 -1.17
C GLU A 17 -2.33 -17.77 -2.67
N GLN A 18 -2.40 -16.50 -3.09
CA GLN A 18 -2.13 -16.12 -4.48
C GLN A 18 -0.65 -15.89 -4.79
N LEU A 19 0.23 -15.90 -3.77
CA LEU A 19 1.67 -15.81 -3.95
C LEU A 19 2.27 -17.17 -4.29
N THR A 20 3.21 -17.16 -5.23
CA THR A 20 4.00 -18.34 -5.56
C THR A 20 4.90 -18.73 -4.37
N LEU A 21 5.29 -20.01 -4.31
CA LEU A 21 6.18 -20.52 -3.25
C LEU A 21 7.50 -19.71 -3.16
N GLY A 22 7.99 -19.22 -4.30
CA GLY A 22 9.20 -18.39 -4.38
C GLY A 22 9.05 -17.03 -3.68
N GLU A 23 7.89 -16.40 -3.77
CA GLU A 23 7.65 -15.10 -3.12
C GLU A 23 7.49 -15.24 -1.61
N ARG A 24 6.90 -16.36 -1.13
CA ARG A 24 6.82 -16.67 0.31
C ARG A 24 8.21 -16.92 0.90
N LEU A 25 9.08 -17.58 0.14
CA LEU A 25 10.48 -17.79 0.54
C LEU A 25 11.25 -16.47 0.53
N ALA A 26 11.09 -15.65 -0.50
CA ALA A 26 11.74 -14.34 -0.60
C ALA A 26 11.36 -13.41 0.57
N ASP A 27 10.07 -13.36 0.95
CA ASP A 27 9.63 -12.55 2.09
C ASP A 27 10.22 -13.05 3.42
N ARG A 28 10.36 -14.37 3.60
CA ARG A 28 11.00 -14.95 4.79
C ARG A 28 12.50 -14.68 4.84
N VAL A 29 13.19 -14.82 3.70
CA VAL A 29 14.62 -14.51 3.58
C VAL A 29 14.88 -13.02 3.79
N ARG A 30 14.05 -12.13 3.22
CA ARG A 30 14.15 -10.68 3.41
C ARG A 30 14.07 -10.28 4.88
N ASN A 31 13.10 -10.83 5.60
CA ASN A 31 12.90 -10.50 7.01
C ASN A 31 14.05 -11.01 7.91
N GLY A 32 14.73 -12.10 7.53
CA GLY A 32 15.88 -12.63 8.28
C GLY A 32 17.22 -11.96 7.93
N MET A 33 17.47 -11.72 6.64
CA MET A 33 18.75 -11.20 6.12
C MET A 33 18.96 -9.70 6.41
N GLY A 34 17.89 -8.95 6.70
CA GLY A 34 17.95 -7.52 7.02
C GLY A 34 18.29 -7.18 8.48
N SER A 35 18.55 -8.16 9.34
CA SER A 35 18.82 -7.91 10.75
C SER A 35 20.29 -7.57 11.02
N TRP A 36 20.54 -6.53 11.82
CA TRP A 36 21.88 -6.14 12.27
C TRP A 36 22.69 -7.28 12.94
N PRO A 37 22.11 -8.16 13.79
CA PRO A 37 22.83 -9.30 14.35
C PRO A 37 23.22 -10.38 13.32
N PHE A 38 22.48 -10.53 12.21
CA PHE A 38 22.86 -11.46 11.14
C PHE A 38 24.16 -11.04 10.45
N VAL A 39 24.32 -9.74 10.18
CA VAL A 39 25.55 -9.16 9.60
C VAL A 39 26.74 -9.39 10.54
N ALA A 40 26.56 -9.15 11.84
CA ALA A 40 27.61 -9.38 12.83
C ALA A 40 28.05 -10.85 12.91
N THR A 41 27.11 -11.79 12.81
CA THR A 41 27.40 -13.24 12.79
C THR A 41 28.21 -13.63 11.57
N PHE A 42 27.86 -13.07 10.39
CA PHE A 42 28.56 -13.34 9.14
C PHE A 42 30.01 -12.85 9.18
N ILE A 43 30.24 -11.63 9.67
CA ILE A 43 31.60 -11.08 9.87
C ILE A 43 32.39 -11.94 10.88
N GLY A 44 31.77 -12.37 11.98
CA GLY A 44 32.40 -13.26 12.95
C GLY A 44 32.83 -14.59 12.33
N LEU A 45 31.96 -15.22 11.54
CA LEU A 45 32.28 -16.47 10.82
C LEU A 45 33.48 -16.29 9.87
N MET A 46 33.53 -15.16 9.15
CA MET A 46 34.66 -14.85 8.26
C MET A 46 35.98 -14.73 9.02
N ILE A 47 35.97 -14.04 10.17
CA ILE A 47 37.15 -13.89 11.01
C ILE A 47 37.58 -15.26 11.57
N VAL A 48 36.64 -16.05 12.08
CA VAL A 48 36.92 -17.39 12.61
C VAL A 48 37.51 -18.30 11.53
N TRP A 49 36.97 -18.25 10.30
CA TRP A 49 37.48 -19.03 9.18
C TRP A 49 38.89 -18.60 8.76
N ALA A 50 39.14 -17.30 8.66
CA ALA A 50 40.47 -16.77 8.35
C ALA A 50 41.51 -17.15 9.43
N VAL A 51 41.15 -17.04 10.71
CA VAL A 51 42.02 -17.44 11.83
C VAL A 51 42.25 -18.94 11.83
N ALA A 52 41.21 -19.77 11.65
CA ALA A 52 41.34 -21.22 11.59
C ALA A 52 42.30 -21.65 10.46
N ASN A 53 42.15 -21.09 9.25
CA ASN A 53 43.05 -21.39 8.14
C ASN A 53 44.49 -20.90 8.37
N THR A 54 44.67 -19.71 8.96
CA THR A 54 46.01 -19.18 9.29
C THR A 54 46.70 -20.06 10.33
N VAL A 55 45.99 -20.48 11.39
CA VAL A 55 46.54 -21.36 12.44
C VAL A 55 46.84 -22.75 11.90
N PHE A 56 45.97 -23.31 11.04
CA PHE A 56 46.20 -24.62 10.43
C PHE A 56 47.43 -24.63 9.50
N HIS A 57 47.66 -23.49 8.82
CA HIS A 57 48.81 -23.27 7.94
C HIS A 57 50.13 -23.09 8.72
N VAL A 58 50.10 -22.42 9.88
CA VAL A 58 51.30 -22.15 10.70
C VAL A 58 51.61 -23.30 11.67
N GLY A 59 50.59 -23.98 12.21
CA GLY A 59 50.73 -25.03 13.23
C GLY A 59 51.06 -26.43 12.68
N SER A 60 50.79 -26.69 11.41
CA SER A 60 51.20 -27.96 10.78
C SER A 60 52.65 -27.87 10.32
N GLY A 61 53.60 -28.21 11.19
CA GLY A 61 55.05 -28.17 10.98
C GLY A 61 55.62 -29.11 9.90
N GLY A 62 54.89 -29.37 8.82
CA GLY A 62 55.32 -30.23 7.72
C GLY A 62 54.59 -29.89 6.43
N GLY A 63 54.92 -28.76 5.81
CA GLY A 63 54.83 -28.51 4.36
C GLY A 63 53.52 -28.78 3.61
N ARG A 64 52.42 -29.14 4.26
CA ARG A 64 51.11 -29.32 3.64
C ARG A 64 50.49 -27.93 3.50
N SER A 65 50.42 -27.43 2.27
CA SER A 65 49.75 -26.17 1.96
C SER A 65 48.38 -26.16 2.65
N GLY A 66 48.10 -25.13 3.45
CA GLY A 66 46.81 -25.00 4.14
C GLY A 66 45.63 -25.17 3.18
N PHE A 67 44.48 -25.59 3.70
CA PHE A 67 43.29 -25.88 2.91
C PHE A 67 42.83 -24.69 2.04
N ASP A 68 43.08 -23.46 2.50
CA ASP A 68 42.84 -22.21 1.75
C ASP A 68 43.91 -21.17 2.16
N PRO A 69 45.11 -21.18 1.55
CA PRO A 69 46.19 -20.23 1.84
C PRO A 69 45.83 -18.82 1.37
N TYR A 70 46.45 -17.81 1.97
CA TYR A 70 46.31 -16.43 1.52
C TYR A 70 46.75 -16.30 0.05
N PRO A 71 45.96 -15.74 -0.88
CA PRO A 71 44.70 -14.98 -0.72
C PRO A 71 43.44 -15.88 -0.85
N TYR A 72 42.81 -16.21 0.29
CA TYR A 72 41.67 -17.13 0.46
C TYR A 72 40.73 -17.28 -0.76
N ILE A 73 41.04 -18.22 -1.66
CA ILE A 73 40.37 -18.35 -2.97
C ILE A 73 38.96 -18.91 -2.80
N LEU A 74 38.79 -19.86 -1.88
CA LEU A 74 37.50 -20.51 -1.65
C LEU A 74 36.52 -19.57 -0.96
N LEU A 75 37.01 -18.81 0.02
CA LEU A 75 36.22 -17.79 0.70
C LEU A 75 35.81 -16.67 -0.26
N ASN A 76 36.73 -16.16 -1.09
CA ASN A 76 36.40 -15.15 -2.10
C ASN A 76 35.39 -15.67 -3.15
N LEU A 77 35.51 -16.93 -3.57
CA LEU A 77 34.56 -17.54 -4.50
C LEU A 77 33.17 -17.69 -3.85
N ALA A 78 33.11 -18.17 -2.61
CA ALA A 78 31.87 -18.31 -1.86
C ALA A 78 31.18 -16.96 -1.65
N LEU A 79 31.93 -15.92 -1.27
CA LEU A 79 31.42 -14.54 -1.15
C LEU A 79 30.90 -14.00 -2.47
N SER A 80 31.63 -14.20 -3.57
CA SER A 80 31.23 -13.70 -4.90
C SER A 80 29.94 -14.37 -5.37
N MET A 81 29.81 -15.69 -5.17
CA MET A 81 28.57 -16.40 -5.45
C MET A 81 27.43 -15.92 -4.56
N MET A 82 27.68 -15.66 -3.28
CA MET A 82 26.67 -15.16 -2.35
C MET A 82 26.21 -13.75 -2.72
N ALA A 83 27.12 -12.87 -3.14
CA ALA A 83 26.80 -11.54 -3.66
C ALA A 83 25.98 -11.60 -4.95
N GLY A 84 26.33 -12.51 -5.88
CA GLY A 84 25.54 -12.75 -7.09
C GLY A 84 24.12 -13.23 -6.79
N LEU A 85 23.98 -14.18 -5.85
CA LEU A 85 22.68 -14.66 -5.37
C LEU A 85 21.88 -13.54 -4.69
N GLN A 86 22.53 -12.71 -3.87
CA GLN A 86 21.91 -11.53 -3.26
C GLN A 86 21.38 -10.56 -4.31
N GLY A 87 22.16 -10.26 -5.35
CA GLY A 87 21.74 -9.40 -6.46
C GLY A 87 20.51 -9.95 -7.21
N ALA A 88 20.47 -11.25 -7.47
CA ALA A 88 19.33 -11.90 -8.11
C ALA A 88 18.07 -11.85 -7.23
N ILE A 89 18.20 -12.13 -5.93
CA ILE A 89 17.09 -12.03 -4.97
C ILE A 89 16.58 -10.59 -4.88
N LEU A 90 17.48 -9.60 -4.86
CA LEU A 90 17.12 -8.19 -4.85
C LEU A 90 16.32 -7.81 -6.10
N LEU A 91 16.73 -8.29 -7.28
CA LEU A 91 16.01 -8.02 -8.53
C LEU A 91 14.61 -8.65 -8.54
N ILE A 92 14.46 -9.86 -8.01
CA ILE A 92 13.16 -10.52 -7.84
C ILE A 92 12.28 -9.73 -6.87
N ALA A 93 12.84 -9.30 -5.74
CA ALA A 93 12.13 -8.50 -4.74
C ALA A 93 11.72 -7.13 -5.30
N ALA A 94 12.57 -6.49 -6.11
CA ALA A 94 12.28 -5.24 -6.80
C ALA A 94 11.15 -5.40 -7.82
N LYS A 95 11.21 -6.45 -8.66
CA LYS A 95 10.13 -6.76 -9.62
C LYS A 95 8.78 -6.92 -8.91
N ARG A 96 8.76 -7.63 -7.78
CA ARG A 96 7.53 -7.80 -6.99
C ARG A 96 7.04 -6.48 -6.39
N ALA A 97 7.94 -5.65 -5.86
CA ALA A 97 7.58 -4.35 -5.30
C ALA A 97 6.97 -3.42 -6.36
N ASP A 98 7.50 -3.46 -7.59
CA ASP A 98 7.00 -2.67 -8.72
C ASP A 98 5.63 -3.15 -9.23
N GLN A 99 5.38 -4.46 -9.20
CA GLN A 99 4.05 -4.99 -9.50
C GLN A 99 3.01 -4.51 -8.48
N VAL A 100 3.32 -4.58 -7.19
CA VAL A 100 2.42 -4.11 -6.12
C VAL A 100 2.17 -2.61 -6.21
N SER A 101 3.20 -1.79 -6.51
CA SER A 101 3.03 -0.34 -6.65
C SER A 101 2.14 0.02 -7.85
N SER A 102 2.27 -0.70 -8.97
CA SER A 102 1.43 -0.53 -10.15
C SER A 102 -0.04 -0.87 -9.88
N GLU A 103 -0.32 -2.01 -9.23
CA GLU A 103 -1.68 -2.40 -8.82
C GLU A 103 -2.31 -1.36 -7.88
N LEU A 104 -1.54 -0.87 -6.90
CA LEU A 104 -1.99 0.18 -5.99
C LEU A 104 -2.29 1.49 -6.71
N ALA A 105 -1.47 1.87 -7.70
CA ALA A 105 -1.68 3.09 -8.47
C ALA A 105 -3.00 3.04 -9.26
N VAL A 106 -3.29 1.91 -9.91
CA VAL A 106 -4.55 1.71 -10.66
C VAL A 106 -5.76 1.82 -9.73
N HIS A 107 -5.71 1.17 -8.57
CA HIS A 107 -6.80 1.26 -7.58
C HIS A 107 -6.96 2.66 -6.98
N THR A 108 -5.85 3.34 -6.71
CA THR A 108 -5.88 4.71 -6.20
C THR A 108 -6.52 5.64 -7.23
N TYR A 109 -6.20 5.46 -8.51
CA TYR A 109 -6.80 6.22 -9.61
C TYR A 109 -8.32 6.01 -9.69
N SER A 110 -8.79 4.76 -9.73
CA SER A 110 -10.22 4.44 -9.84
C SER A 110 -11.03 4.88 -8.60
N ASN A 111 -10.46 4.75 -7.40
CA ASN A 111 -11.07 5.27 -6.17
C ASN A 111 -11.18 6.80 -6.22
N THR A 112 -10.15 7.49 -6.71
CA THR A 112 -10.16 8.95 -6.84
C THR A 112 -11.23 9.41 -7.82
N GLU A 113 -11.41 8.70 -8.93
CA GLU A 113 -12.47 8.98 -9.90
C GLU A 113 -13.86 8.77 -9.29
N SER A 114 -14.08 7.67 -8.57
CA SER A 114 -15.33 7.39 -7.86
C SER A 114 -15.64 8.46 -6.79
N LEU A 115 -14.61 8.96 -6.09
CA LEU A 115 -14.78 10.05 -5.14
C LEU A 115 -15.15 11.37 -5.83
N ARG A 116 -14.58 11.67 -7.01
CA ARG A 116 -14.96 12.85 -7.79
C ARG A 116 -16.42 12.78 -8.21
N THR A 117 -16.88 11.65 -8.75
CA THR A 117 -18.27 11.51 -9.20
C THR A 117 -19.26 11.64 -8.03
N LEU A 118 -18.91 11.11 -6.85
CA LEU A 118 -19.69 11.29 -5.62
C LEU A 118 -19.78 12.76 -5.20
N ILE A 119 -18.69 13.52 -5.31
CA ILE A 119 -18.68 14.96 -4.98
C ILE A 119 -19.55 15.74 -5.97
N GLU A 120 -19.43 15.45 -7.27
CA GLU A 120 -20.26 16.08 -8.30
C GLU A 120 -21.74 15.77 -8.10
N TYR A 121 -22.07 14.52 -7.75
CA TYR A 121 -23.44 14.13 -7.43
C TYR A 121 -23.99 14.87 -6.21
N ASN A 122 -23.22 14.96 -5.12
CA ASN A 122 -23.62 15.71 -3.92
C ASN A 122 -23.78 17.20 -4.19
N ASN A 123 -22.89 17.80 -5.00
CA ASN A 123 -23.02 19.20 -5.39
C ASN A 123 -24.31 19.43 -6.19
N GLY A 124 -24.60 18.56 -7.17
CA GLY A 124 -25.84 18.63 -7.94
C GLY A 124 -27.10 18.46 -7.10
N LEU A 125 -27.09 17.58 -6.08
CA LEU A 125 -28.21 17.49 -5.12
C LEU A 125 -28.38 18.78 -4.32
N THR A 126 -27.28 19.41 -3.91
CA THR A 126 -27.30 20.67 -3.16
C THR A 126 -27.90 21.79 -4.00
N GLU A 127 -27.54 21.88 -5.28
CA GLU A 127 -28.13 22.84 -6.23
C GLU A 127 -29.63 22.62 -6.42
N ARG A 128 -30.08 21.36 -6.52
CA ARG A 128 -31.51 21.03 -6.62
C ARG A 128 -32.29 21.42 -5.37
N ILE A 129 -31.73 21.19 -4.18
CA ILE A 129 -32.34 21.61 -2.92
C ILE A 129 -32.45 23.15 -2.88
N ALA A 130 -31.41 23.87 -3.28
CA ALA A 130 -31.44 25.33 -3.34
C ALA A 130 -32.53 25.83 -4.30
N ALA A 131 -32.64 25.25 -5.49
CA ALA A 131 -33.67 25.62 -6.47
C ALA A 131 -35.09 25.37 -5.97
N LEU A 132 -35.36 24.19 -5.37
CA LEU A 132 -36.67 23.88 -4.79
C LEU A 132 -37.00 24.80 -3.61
N THR A 133 -36.01 25.17 -2.81
CA THR A 133 -36.19 26.12 -1.69
C THR A 133 -36.60 27.50 -2.21
N GLU A 134 -35.97 27.98 -3.29
CA GLU A 134 -36.31 29.25 -3.92
C GLU A 134 -37.70 29.22 -4.59
N GLU A 135 -38.09 28.08 -5.17
CA GLU A 135 -39.43 27.89 -5.75
C GLU A 135 -40.52 27.93 -4.66
N ILE A 136 -40.32 27.24 -3.54
CA ILE A 136 -41.23 27.32 -2.38
C ILE A 136 -41.33 28.75 -1.87
N ALA A 137 -40.21 29.47 -1.74
CA ALA A 137 -40.21 30.85 -1.31
C ALA A 137 -41.04 31.74 -2.26
N ARG A 138 -40.86 31.57 -3.58
CA ARG A 138 -41.65 32.28 -4.59
C ARG A 138 -43.14 31.96 -4.51
N LEU A 139 -43.52 30.69 -4.39
CA LEU A 139 -44.92 30.29 -4.24
C LEU A 139 -45.55 30.87 -2.97
N ASN A 140 -44.82 30.84 -1.85
CA ASN A 140 -45.28 31.44 -0.59
C ASN A 140 -45.52 32.95 -0.73
N HIS A 141 -44.60 33.68 -1.37
CA HIS A 141 -44.78 35.10 -1.65
C HIS A 141 -45.98 35.37 -2.57
N ALA A 142 -46.21 34.54 -3.60
CA ALA A 142 -47.36 34.68 -4.50
C ALA A 142 -48.69 34.46 -3.76
N VAL A 143 -48.80 33.40 -2.96
CA VAL A 143 -49.99 33.14 -2.13
C VAL A 143 -50.24 34.28 -1.13
N ALA A 144 -49.20 34.76 -0.45
CA ALA A 144 -49.32 35.90 0.48
C ALA A 144 -49.75 37.21 -0.20
N SER A 145 -49.47 37.37 -1.50
CA SER A 145 -49.92 38.52 -2.30
C SER A 145 -51.34 38.38 -2.87
N THR A 146 -52.00 37.23 -2.66
CA THR A 146 -53.37 36.99 -3.12
C THR A 146 -54.35 37.54 -2.06
N PRO A 147 -55.20 38.54 -2.36
CA PRO A 147 -56.06 39.15 -1.35
C PRO A 147 -57.14 38.15 -0.90
N THR A 148 -57.24 37.92 0.42
CA THR A 148 -58.24 37.06 1.13
C THR A 148 -59.68 37.61 1.04
N GLY A 149 -60.11 38.14 -0.10
CA GLY A 149 -61.36 38.90 -0.26
C GLY A 149 -62.54 38.16 -0.90
N ALA A 150 -62.57 36.82 -0.91
CA ALA A 150 -63.67 36.05 -1.51
C ALA A 150 -64.24 34.97 -0.59
N VAL A 151 -64.58 35.33 0.65
CA VAL A 151 -65.72 34.69 1.33
C VAL A 151 -66.94 35.53 0.92
N GLY A 152 -67.63 35.09 -0.14
CA GLY A 152 -68.84 35.76 -0.64
C GLY A 152 -69.97 35.74 0.41
N PRO A 153 -70.79 36.80 0.51
CA PRO A 153 -71.87 36.87 1.47
C PRO A 153 -72.93 35.80 1.21
N ALA A 154 -73.51 35.26 2.29
CA ALA A 154 -74.58 34.28 2.28
C ALA A 154 -75.75 34.72 1.36
N PRO A 155 -76.40 33.79 0.65
CA PRO A 155 -77.49 34.12 -0.26
C PRO A 155 -78.67 34.71 0.54
N ASP A 156 -79.05 35.90 0.11
CA ASP A 156 -80.25 36.64 0.50
C ASP A 156 -81.47 35.72 0.53
N GLN A 157 -82.02 35.53 1.73
CA GLN A 157 -83.35 34.98 1.94
C GLN A 157 -84.23 36.10 2.47
N SER A 158 -84.80 36.89 1.55
CA SER A 158 -85.93 37.76 1.82
C SER A 158 -87.21 37.08 1.30
N PRO A 159 -88.15 36.66 2.18
CA PRO A 159 -89.46 36.23 1.72
C PRO A 159 -90.38 37.45 1.58
N ALA A 160 -91.17 37.41 0.51
CA ALA A 160 -92.23 38.34 0.17
C ALA A 160 -93.20 38.61 1.33
N ASP A 161 -93.58 39.87 1.51
CA ASP A 161 -94.96 40.38 1.43
C ASP A 161 -94.99 41.92 1.54
#